data_AF-A0A358NIQ8-F1
#
_entry.id   AF-A0A358NIQ8-F1
#
_cell.length_a   1.000
_cell.length_b   1.000
_cell.length_c   1.000
_cell.angle_alpha   90.00
_cell.angle_beta   90.00
_cell.angle_gamma   90.00
#
_symmetry.space_group_name_H-M   'P 1'
#
loop_
_entity.id
_entity.type
_entity.pdbx_description
1 polymer ?
#
loop_
_entity_poly.entity_id
_entity_poly.type
_entity_poly.pdbx_seq_one_letter_code
_entity_poly.pdbx_strand_id
1 'polypeptide(L)'
;MAMILSLAACGTNTGEKPAGKAGVDAIFTAGTYEGEAEGFHGTIKATVTVTETEITDIVVVHTETAGLGDKAVEKIVLEIKENTSLNVPMVSGATYSSKGIMAAVEAALEKGGANIAALKNKKIAGSNEKAEDIEKTADVIIIGAGGAGLAAAVSAHQNGASVIVIEKQPQVGGNTIISGSAYNSADPDRQSTLQMTDLEKKTVEGILAEEQTDLVVKEWQNTLKKEWDEYLASGKTTLFDSPTLHKLQTYNGGDKIAEPVLIDTFAENTLPAIEWLEGLGMEFKNEVFTVLGALWNRSHKPVKPLGTGYI
;
A
#
# COMPACT_ATOMS: atom_id res chain seq x y z
N MET A 1 4.95 -90.44 37.46
CA MET A 1 4.14 -91.11 36.42
C MET A 1 3.80 -90.05 35.37
N ALA A 2 4.79 -89.62 34.59
CA ALA A 2 5.22 -90.22 33.33
C ALA A 2 4.10 -90.21 32.28
N MET A 3 4.07 -89.17 31.45
CA MET A 3 4.13 -89.35 30.00
C MET A 3 4.44 -88.04 29.30
N ILE A 4 5.65 -88.01 28.78
CA ILE A 4 6.16 -87.13 27.74
C ILE A 4 5.54 -87.62 26.43
N LEU A 5 4.98 -86.73 25.61
CA LEU A 5 4.86 -86.95 24.17
C LEU A 5 5.31 -85.71 23.42
N SER A 6 6.53 -85.80 22.93
CA SER A 6 7.18 -84.87 22.02
C SER A 6 6.79 -85.21 20.59
N LEU A 7 6.34 -84.23 19.82
CA LEU A 7 6.31 -84.30 18.35
C LEU A 7 7.00 -83.04 17.82
N ALA A 8 8.24 -83.23 17.37
CA ALA A 8 8.99 -82.28 16.57
C ALA A 8 8.72 -82.58 15.08
N ALA A 9 8.37 -81.56 14.31
CA ALA A 9 8.43 -81.57 12.86
C ALA A 9 9.17 -80.31 12.40
N CYS A 10 10.20 -80.52 11.57
CA CYS A 10 11.11 -79.50 11.05
C CYS A 10 10.59 -78.81 9.79
N GLY A 11 10.97 -77.54 9.61
CA GLY A 11 11.01 -76.78 8.34
C GLY A 11 9.82 -75.84 8.15
N THR A 12 9.96 -74.54 7.89
CA THR A 12 11.04 -73.78 7.25
C THR A 12 11.17 -72.38 7.84
N ASN A 13 12.41 -71.88 7.87
CA ASN A 13 12.79 -70.51 8.17
C ASN A 13 12.08 -69.52 7.22
N THR A 14 11.31 -68.60 7.80
CA THR A 14 11.16 -67.24 7.25
C THR A 14 11.37 -66.28 8.40
N GLY A 15 12.59 -65.73 8.48
CA GLY A 15 12.94 -64.72 9.46
C GLY A 15 12.03 -63.50 9.34
N GLU A 16 11.44 -63.11 10.47
CA GLU A 16 10.80 -61.81 10.63
C GLU A 16 11.82 -60.71 10.36
N LYS A 17 11.51 -59.88 9.37
CA LYS A 17 12.21 -58.63 9.06
C LYS A 17 11.83 -57.61 10.14
N PRO A 18 12.78 -56.88 10.75
CA PRO A 18 12.43 -55.91 11.78
C PRO A 18 11.61 -54.77 11.16
N ALA A 19 10.57 -54.35 11.89
CA ALA A 19 9.68 -53.27 11.51
C ALA A 19 10.47 -51.97 11.24
N GLY A 20 10.47 -51.55 9.98
CA GLY A 20 10.97 -50.23 9.58
C GLY A 20 10.08 -49.15 10.19
N LYS A 21 10.72 -48.08 10.69
CA LYS A 21 10.04 -46.83 11.04
C LYS A 21 9.19 -46.39 9.86
N ALA A 22 7.93 -46.04 10.09
CA ALA A 22 7.06 -45.45 9.08
C ALA A 22 7.74 -44.20 8.51
N GLY A 23 8.26 -44.31 7.29
CA GLY A 23 8.89 -43.20 6.58
C GLY A 23 7.82 -42.22 6.13
N VAL A 24 8.01 -40.94 6.42
CA VAL A 24 7.31 -39.87 5.71
C VAL A 24 7.82 -39.91 4.27
N ASP A 25 6.93 -40.01 3.28
CA ASP A 25 7.33 -40.05 1.87
C ASP A 25 8.14 -38.78 1.54
N ALA A 26 9.32 -38.96 0.95
CA ALA A 26 10.15 -37.85 0.51
C ALA A 26 9.42 -37.03 -0.56
N ILE A 27 9.24 -35.74 -0.31
CA ILE A 27 8.57 -34.74 -1.14
C ILE A 27 9.57 -34.00 -2.02
N PHE A 28 10.81 -33.85 -1.55
CA PHE A 28 11.88 -33.11 -2.23
C PHE A 28 13.18 -33.92 -2.27
N THR A 29 14.06 -33.55 -3.20
CA THR A 29 15.49 -33.81 -3.06
C THR A 29 16.08 -32.75 -2.13
N ALA A 30 16.69 -33.16 -1.02
CA ALA A 30 17.26 -32.21 -0.07
C ALA A 30 18.34 -31.34 -0.72
N GLY A 31 18.27 -30.03 -0.50
CA GLY A 31 19.19 -29.08 -1.13
C GLY A 31 18.68 -27.64 -1.13
N THR A 32 19.44 -26.77 -1.78
CA THR A 32 19.08 -25.37 -2.01
C THR A 32 18.96 -25.13 -3.50
N TYR A 33 17.84 -24.56 -3.92
CA TYR A 33 17.49 -24.36 -5.32
C TYR A 33 17.09 -22.92 -5.58
N GLU A 34 17.45 -22.42 -6.75
CA GLU A 34 17.11 -21.06 -7.16
C GLU A 34 16.07 -21.08 -8.27
N GLY A 35 15.11 -20.17 -8.20
CA GLY A 35 14.07 -19.95 -9.20
C GLY A 35 13.88 -18.47 -9.46
N GLU A 36 13.46 -18.13 -10.66
CA GLU A 36 13.26 -16.75 -11.08
C GLU A 36 11.94 -16.64 -11.84
N ALA A 37 11.25 -15.52 -11.68
CA ALA A 37 10.03 -15.20 -12.42
C ALA A 37 9.86 -13.68 -12.55
N GLU A 38 9.09 -13.26 -13.56
CA GLU A 38 8.75 -11.84 -13.72
C GLU A 38 7.76 -11.37 -12.64
N GLY A 39 8.11 -10.29 -11.96
CA GLY A 39 7.27 -9.52 -11.04
C GLY A 39 6.60 -8.34 -11.73
N PHE A 40 6.18 -7.35 -10.94
CA PHE A 40 5.57 -6.11 -11.45
C PHE A 40 6.63 -5.10 -11.92
N HIS A 41 7.76 -5.01 -11.22
CA HIS A 41 8.85 -4.06 -11.51
C HIS A 41 10.16 -4.73 -11.93
N GLY A 42 10.11 -6.02 -12.29
CA GLY A 42 11.24 -6.76 -12.82
C GLY A 42 11.31 -8.18 -12.27
N THR A 43 12.43 -8.84 -12.55
CA THR A 43 12.64 -10.24 -12.18
C THR A 43 12.76 -10.41 -10.65
N ILE A 44 11.96 -11.32 -10.10
CA ILE A 44 12.01 -11.78 -8.72
C ILE A 44 12.82 -13.08 -8.69
N LYS A 45 13.76 -13.18 -7.75
CA LYS A 45 14.59 -14.38 -7.54
C LYS A 45 14.28 -14.98 -6.17
N ALA A 46 14.03 -16.28 -6.13
CA ALA A 46 13.80 -17.04 -4.91
C ALA A 46 14.87 -18.12 -4.74
N THR A 47 15.50 -18.16 -3.58
CA THR A 47 16.40 -19.23 -3.14
C THR A 47 15.66 -20.04 -2.07
N VAL A 48 15.39 -21.31 -2.35
CA VAL A 48 14.57 -22.18 -1.50
C VAL A 48 15.42 -23.34 -0.98
N THR A 49 15.46 -23.53 0.34
CA THR A 49 16.16 -24.64 1.00
C THR A 49 15.18 -25.65 1.55
N VAL A 50 15.33 -26.91 1.13
CA VAL A 50 14.42 -28.01 1.47
C VAL A 50 15.18 -29.19 2.10
N THR A 51 14.54 -29.86 3.05
CA THR A 51 14.88 -31.24 3.41
C THR A 51 14.13 -32.20 2.49
N GLU A 52 14.22 -33.52 2.72
CA GLU A 52 13.41 -34.47 1.97
C GLU A 52 11.90 -34.26 2.15
N THR A 53 11.44 -33.55 3.20
CA THR A 53 10.01 -33.46 3.56
C THR A 53 9.49 -32.06 3.83
N GLU A 54 10.37 -31.07 4.03
CA GLU A 54 9.98 -29.72 4.49
C GLU A 54 10.72 -28.62 3.73
N ILE A 55 10.06 -27.45 3.63
CA ILE A 55 10.70 -26.21 3.19
C ILE A 55 11.21 -25.47 4.43
N THR A 56 12.53 -25.44 4.59
CA THR A 56 13.18 -24.87 5.78
C THR A 56 13.48 -23.39 5.63
N ASP A 57 13.76 -22.93 4.41
CA ASP A 57 14.04 -21.54 4.17
C ASP A 57 13.66 -21.07 2.76
N ILE A 58 13.29 -19.80 2.66
CA ILE A 58 13.02 -19.12 1.40
C ILE A 58 13.55 -17.69 1.54
N VAL A 59 14.50 -17.34 0.69
CA VAL A 59 15.01 -15.98 0.54
C VAL A 59 14.56 -15.44 -0.80
N VAL A 60 13.91 -14.27 -0.81
CA VAL A 60 13.43 -13.64 -2.04
C VAL A 60 14.11 -12.30 -2.24
N VAL A 61 14.68 -12.09 -3.43
CA VAL A 61 15.27 -10.82 -3.87
C VAL A 61 14.35 -10.24 -4.95
N HIS A 62 13.96 -8.97 -4.80
CA HIS A 62 13.04 -8.30 -5.72
C HIS A 62 13.28 -6.80 -5.84
N THR A 63 12.72 -6.19 -6.89
CA THR A 63 12.71 -4.74 -7.15
C THR A 63 11.31 -4.13 -7.10
N GLU A 64 10.35 -4.87 -6.52
CA GLU A 64 8.97 -4.43 -6.33
C GLU A 64 8.85 -3.14 -5.48
N THR A 65 7.66 -2.55 -5.46
CA THR A 65 7.37 -1.34 -4.68
C THR A 65 7.76 -1.51 -3.21
N ALA A 66 8.67 -0.67 -2.72
CA ALA A 66 9.15 -0.69 -1.32
C ALA A 66 7.98 -0.62 -0.33
N GLY A 67 8.02 -1.44 0.71
CA GLY A 67 6.96 -1.59 1.71
C GLY A 67 5.80 -2.49 1.26
N LEU A 68 5.44 -2.50 -0.03
CA LEU A 68 4.37 -3.35 -0.56
C LEU A 68 4.88 -4.75 -0.94
N GLY A 69 5.97 -4.79 -1.72
CA GLY A 69 6.62 -6.04 -2.15
C GLY A 69 7.22 -6.81 -0.98
N ASP A 70 7.89 -6.11 -0.06
CA ASP A 70 8.52 -6.71 1.11
C ASP A 70 7.49 -7.43 2.00
N LYS A 71 6.34 -6.79 2.23
CA LYS A 71 5.23 -7.36 3.00
C LYS A 71 4.57 -8.53 2.28
N ALA A 72 4.50 -8.47 0.95
CA ALA A 72 4.01 -9.59 0.16
C ALA A 72 4.94 -10.81 0.28
N VAL A 73 6.26 -10.60 0.21
CA VAL A 73 7.27 -11.64 0.44
C VAL A 73 7.14 -12.23 1.84
N GLU A 74 7.17 -11.39 2.88
CA GLU A 74 7.10 -11.83 4.28
C GLU A 74 5.90 -12.76 4.51
N LYS A 75 4.71 -12.34 4.07
CA LYS A 75 3.48 -13.12 4.25
C LYS A 75 3.47 -14.40 3.44
N ILE A 76 3.82 -14.35 2.15
CA ILE A 76 3.78 -15.53 1.28
C ILE A 76 4.83 -16.57 1.72
N VAL A 77 6.05 -16.12 2.02
CA VAL A 77 7.13 -17.01 2.48
C VAL A 77 6.76 -17.72 3.77
N LEU A 78 6.20 -16.99 4.75
CA LEU A 78 5.77 -17.58 6.01
C LEU A 78 4.73 -18.69 5.78
N GLU A 79 3.67 -18.38 5.02
CA GLU A 79 2.57 -19.32 4.73
C GLU A 79 3.05 -20.57 3.97
N ILE A 80 3.95 -20.40 2.99
CA ILE A 80 4.54 -21.51 2.25
C ILE A 80 5.36 -22.40 3.19
N LYS A 81 6.19 -21.82 4.06
CA LYS A 81 7.05 -22.56 4.98
C LYS A 81 6.22 -23.33 6.01
N GLU A 82 5.31 -22.64 6.70
CA GLU A 82 4.50 -23.24 7.78
C GLU A 82 3.61 -24.39 7.28
N ASN A 83 3.13 -24.31 6.04
CA ASN A 83 2.23 -25.32 5.49
C ASN A 83 2.91 -26.31 4.54
N THR A 84 4.15 -26.03 4.12
CA THR A 84 4.81 -26.71 2.99
C THR A 84 3.80 -26.86 1.83
N SER A 85 3.20 -25.74 1.43
CA SER A 85 2.11 -25.66 0.44
C SER A 85 2.30 -24.46 -0.48
N LEU A 86 1.91 -24.60 -1.74
CA LEU A 86 1.85 -23.49 -2.71
C LEU A 86 0.41 -22.96 -2.87
N ASN A 87 -0.56 -23.50 -2.14
CA ASN A 87 -1.95 -23.04 -2.14
C ASN A 87 -2.16 -21.79 -1.26
N VAL A 88 -1.24 -20.83 -1.34
CA VAL A 88 -1.21 -19.64 -0.49
C VAL A 88 -2.02 -18.52 -1.16
N PRO A 89 -2.89 -17.81 -0.43
CA PRO A 89 -3.64 -16.70 -1.01
C PRO A 89 -2.71 -15.56 -1.41
N MET A 90 -3.01 -14.91 -2.54
CA MET A 90 -2.32 -13.69 -2.94
C MET A 90 -2.52 -12.58 -1.92
N VAL A 91 -1.52 -11.72 -1.78
CA VAL A 91 -1.59 -10.53 -0.94
C VAL A 91 -2.38 -9.47 -1.71
N SER A 92 -3.52 -9.07 -1.15
CA SER A 92 -4.35 -8.02 -1.73
C SER A 92 -3.52 -6.73 -1.89
N GLY A 93 -3.74 -6.00 -3.00
CA GLY A 93 -2.94 -4.82 -3.35
C GLY A 93 -1.58 -5.13 -3.97
N ALA A 94 -1.07 -6.36 -3.85
CA ALA A 94 0.20 -6.82 -4.40
C ALA A 94 0.02 -8.04 -5.33
N THR A 95 -1.04 -8.06 -6.14
CA THR A 95 -1.43 -9.24 -6.95
C THR A 95 -0.32 -9.70 -7.91
N TYR A 96 0.29 -8.78 -8.65
CA TYR A 96 1.35 -9.11 -9.62
C TYR A 96 2.64 -9.55 -8.92
N SER A 97 3.05 -8.84 -7.88
CA SER A 97 4.17 -9.23 -7.02
C SER A 97 3.95 -10.61 -6.41
N SER A 98 2.75 -10.88 -5.87
CA SER A 98 2.38 -12.18 -5.29
C SER A 98 2.52 -13.31 -6.31
N LYS A 99 2.05 -13.10 -7.55
CA LYS A 99 2.19 -14.08 -8.63
C LYS A 99 3.65 -14.33 -8.98
N GLY A 100 4.46 -13.27 -9.08
CA GLY A 100 5.89 -13.38 -9.35
C GLY A 100 6.64 -14.13 -8.25
N ILE A 101 6.36 -13.83 -6.97
CA ILE A 101 6.95 -14.52 -5.81
C ILE A 101 6.59 -16.01 -5.85
N MET A 102 5.30 -16.34 -5.99
CA MET A 102 4.86 -17.74 -6.05
C MET A 102 5.49 -18.50 -7.23
N ALA A 103 5.59 -17.86 -8.41
CA ALA A 103 6.20 -18.46 -9.59
C ALA A 103 7.72 -18.68 -9.43
N ALA A 104 8.43 -17.74 -8.79
CA ALA A 104 9.86 -17.89 -8.52
C ALA A 104 10.13 -19.03 -7.53
N VAL A 105 9.31 -19.15 -6.47
CA VAL A 105 9.40 -20.25 -5.50
C VAL A 105 9.04 -21.59 -6.16
N GLU A 106 8.00 -21.63 -7.00
CA GLU A 106 7.62 -22.81 -7.79
C GLU A 106 8.78 -23.28 -8.67
N ALA A 107 9.41 -22.37 -9.43
CA ALA A 107 10.55 -22.69 -10.29
C ALA A 107 11.77 -23.21 -9.52
N ALA A 108 11.97 -22.76 -8.28
CA ALA A 108 13.02 -23.29 -7.41
C ALA A 108 12.68 -24.72 -6.93
N LEU A 109 11.44 -24.93 -6.47
CA LEU A 109 10.98 -26.23 -5.97
C LEU A 109 10.92 -27.30 -7.08
N GLU A 110 10.60 -26.94 -8.31
CA GLU A 110 10.66 -27.84 -9.47
C GLU A 110 12.06 -28.43 -9.66
N LYS A 111 13.10 -27.61 -9.50
CA LYS A 111 14.50 -28.07 -9.57
C LYS A 111 14.87 -29.01 -8.42
N GLY A 112 14.18 -28.88 -7.27
CA GLY A 112 14.26 -29.81 -6.14
C GLY A 112 13.48 -31.11 -6.33
N GLY A 113 12.87 -31.33 -7.51
CA GLY A 113 12.08 -32.53 -7.80
C GLY A 113 10.70 -32.54 -7.15
N ALA A 114 10.22 -31.38 -6.68
CA ALA A 114 8.91 -31.27 -6.03
C ALA A 114 7.77 -31.59 -7.02
N ASN A 115 6.75 -32.29 -6.53
CA ASN A 115 5.48 -32.38 -7.25
C ASN A 115 4.65 -31.11 -7.01
N ILE A 116 4.80 -30.14 -7.91
CA ILE A 116 4.12 -28.84 -7.80
C ILE A 116 2.60 -28.96 -7.76
N ALA A 117 2.01 -29.87 -8.54
CA ALA A 117 0.56 -30.09 -8.53
C ALA A 117 0.08 -30.58 -7.16
N ALA A 118 0.87 -31.43 -6.48
CA ALA A 118 0.57 -31.85 -5.12
C ALA A 118 0.67 -30.67 -4.12
N LEU A 119 1.71 -29.84 -4.22
CA LEU A 119 1.89 -28.68 -3.34
C LEU A 119 0.81 -27.61 -3.54
N LYS A 120 0.34 -27.38 -4.77
CA LYS A 120 -0.78 -26.46 -5.08
C LYS A 120 -2.13 -26.96 -4.59
N ASN A 121 -2.29 -28.27 -4.43
CA ASN A 121 -3.54 -28.88 -3.93
C ASN A 121 -3.51 -29.13 -2.42
N LYS A 122 -2.34 -29.01 -1.77
CA LYS A 122 -2.19 -29.20 -0.34
C LYS A 122 -2.92 -28.08 0.40
N LYS A 123 -3.96 -28.45 1.16
CA LYS A 123 -4.71 -27.49 1.98
C LYS A 123 -3.80 -26.90 3.05
N ILE A 124 -3.96 -25.61 3.29
CA ILE A 124 -3.33 -24.88 4.39
C ILE A 124 -4.12 -25.19 5.67
N ALA A 125 -3.42 -25.61 6.73
CA ALA A 125 -4.05 -25.87 8.03
C ALA A 125 -4.61 -24.54 8.57
N GLY A 126 -5.86 -24.53 9.06
CA GLY A 126 -6.54 -23.31 9.53
C GLY A 126 -7.22 -22.45 8.46
N SER A 127 -7.04 -22.73 7.16
CA SER A 127 -7.63 -21.92 6.06
C SER A 127 -9.18 -21.88 5.98
N ASN A 128 -9.88 -22.73 6.75
CA ASN A 128 -11.35 -22.85 6.75
C ASN A 128 -11.97 -22.83 8.16
N GLU A 129 -11.18 -22.64 9.21
CA GLU A 129 -11.78 -22.38 10.52
C GLU A 129 -12.22 -20.92 10.52
N LYS A 130 -13.54 -20.72 10.47
CA LYS A 130 -14.14 -19.41 10.66
C LYS A 130 -13.62 -18.92 12.02
N ALA A 131 -12.77 -17.90 12.00
CA ALA A 131 -12.30 -17.28 13.22
C ALA A 131 -13.52 -16.95 14.09
N GLU A 132 -13.41 -17.18 15.40
CA GLU A 132 -14.48 -16.80 16.32
C GLU A 132 -14.78 -15.31 16.14
N ASP A 133 -16.07 -14.96 16.10
CA ASP A 133 -16.47 -13.57 15.97
C ASP A 133 -15.95 -12.80 17.19
N ILE A 134 -15.16 -11.75 16.94
CA ILE A 134 -14.68 -10.85 18.00
C ILE A 134 -15.59 -9.63 18.09
N GLU A 135 -16.07 -9.31 19.29
CA GLU A 135 -16.84 -8.10 19.55
C GLU A 135 -15.92 -7.01 20.11
N LYS A 136 -15.96 -5.82 19.50
CA LYS A 136 -15.23 -4.63 19.97
C LYS A 136 -16.14 -3.41 19.86
N THR A 137 -15.95 -2.46 20.77
CA THR A 137 -16.72 -1.21 20.83
C THR A 137 -15.77 -0.01 20.81
N ALA A 138 -16.17 1.04 20.11
CA ALA A 138 -15.50 2.34 20.07
C ALA A 138 -16.53 3.43 19.77
N ASP A 139 -16.18 4.67 20.07
CA ASP A 139 -17.01 5.84 19.76
C ASP A 139 -17.06 6.09 18.25
N VAL A 140 -15.94 5.84 17.57
CA VAL A 140 -15.80 6.02 16.11
C VAL A 140 -15.19 4.77 15.48
N ILE A 141 -15.86 4.25 14.44
CA ILE A 141 -15.34 3.16 13.60
C ILE A 141 -15.03 3.74 12.22
N ILE A 142 -13.80 3.53 11.76
CA ILE A 142 -13.28 4.02 10.48
C ILE A 142 -13.03 2.83 9.56
N ILE A 143 -13.55 2.91 8.35
CA ILE A 143 -13.42 1.87 7.33
C ILE A 143 -12.43 2.35 6.27
N GLY A 144 -11.30 1.67 6.20
CA GLY A 144 -10.17 1.97 5.31
C GLY A 144 -9.07 2.73 6.03
N ALA A 145 -7.84 2.23 5.95
CA ALA A 145 -6.65 2.85 6.53
C ALA A 145 -5.78 3.53 5.47
N GLY A 146 -6.40 4.20 4.50
CA GLY A 146 -5.70 5.14 3.60
C GLY A 146 -5.51 6.51 4.26
N GLY A 147 -4.93 7.48 3.54
CA GLY A 147 -4.65 8.81 4.08
C GLY A 147 -5.87 9.51 4.69
N ALA A 148 -7.04 9.43 4.04
CA ALA A 148 -8.28 10.00 4.59
C ALA A 148 -8.75 9.30 5.89
N GLY A 149 -8.70 7.98 5.93
CA GLY A 149 -9.13 7.20 7.10
C GLY A 149 -8.18 7.36 8.28
N LEU A 150 -6.87 7.35 8.05
CA LEU A 150 -5.88 7.60 9.10
C LEU A 150 -5.95 9.05 9.60
N ALA A 151 -6.12 10.04 8.72
CA ALA A 151 -6.31 11.43 9.14
C ALA A 151 -7.58 11.59 10.01
N ALA A 152 -8.68 10.94 9.62
CA ALA A 152 -9.90 10.91 10.43
C ALA A 152 -9.68 10.22 11.78
N ALA A 153 -8.90 9.13 11.82
CA ALA A 153 -8.60 8.40 13.04
C ALA A 153 -7.80 9.25 14.03
N VAL A 154 -6.75 9.91 13.54
CA VAL A 154 -5.92 10.80 14.36
C VAL A 154 -6.75 11.98 14.87
N SER A 155 -7.53 12.64 13.99
CA SER A 155 -8.37 13.77 14.39
C SER A 155 -9.43 13.37 15.43
N ALA A 156 -10.14 12.26 15.22
CA ALA A 156 -11.11 11.75 16.20
C ALA A 156 -10.46 11.42 17.54
N HIS A 157 -9.30 10.77 17.51
CA HIS A 157 -8.55 10.44 18.72
C HIS A 157 -8.02 11.67 19.46
N GLN A 158 -7.52 12.69 18.75
CA GLN A 158 -7.11 13.98 19.31
C GLN A 158 -8.29 14.72 19.99
N ASN A 159 -9.51 14.46 19.55
CA ASN A 159 -10.74 14.97 20.15
C ASN A 159 -11.31 14.05 21.25
N GLY A 160 -10.55 13.06 21.71
CA GLY A 160 -10.88 12.22 22.86
C GLY A 160 -11.75 11.00 22.56
N ALA A 161 -12.05 10.71 21.30
CA ALA A 161 -12.79 9.51 20.92
C ALA A 161 -11.92 8.25 21.02
N SER A 162 -12.53 7.14 21.45
CA SER A 162 -12.00 5.81 21.18
C SER A 162 -12.24 5.46 19.71
N VAL A 163 -11.21 4.96 19.02
CA VAL A 163 -11.24 4.75 17.56
C VAL A 163 -10.85 3.33 17.22
N ILE A 164 -11.65 2.68 16.36
CA ILE A 164 -11.28 1.43 15.68
C ILE A 164 -11.13 1.73 14.19
N VAL A 165 -9.96 1.42 13.62
CA VAL A 165 -9.72 1.48 12.18
C VAL A 165 -9.72 0.06 11.63
N ILE A 166 -10.49 -0.17 10.56
CA ILE A 166 -10.61 -1.45 9.88
C ILE A 166 -10.01 -1.31 8.49
N GLU A 167 -9.03 -2.13 8.17
CA GLU A 167 -8.43 -2.24 6.84
C GLU A 167 -8.56 -3.68 6.35
N LYS A 168 -9.05 -3.84 5.12
CA LYS A 168 -9.21 -5.16 4.51
C LYS A 168 -7.89 -5.69 3.96
N GLN A 169 -6.95 -4.79 3.64
CA GLN A 169 -5.61 -5.12 3.18
C GLN A 169 -4.75 -5.55 4.37
N PRO A 170 -3.70 -6.38 4.15
CA PRO A 170 -2.79 -6.79 5.22
C PRO A 170 -1.86 -5.67 5.71
N GLN A 171 -1.98 -4.46 5.14
CA GLN A 171 -1.23 -3.28 5.53
C GLN A 171 -2.08 -2.02 5.33
N VAL A 172 -1.74 -0.97 6.08
CA VAL A 172 -2.34 0.36 5.93
C VAL A 172 -1.75 1.10 4.72
N GLY A 173 -2.40 2.18 4.29
CA GLY A 173 -1.88 3.11 3.29
C GLY A 173 -2.65 3.16 1.98
N GLY A 174 -3.26 2.05 1.54
CA GLY A 174 -4.06 2.00 0.31
C GLY A 174 -3.37 2.68 -0.89
N ASN A 175 -4.12 3.44 -1.70
CA ASN A 175 -3.54 4.20 -2.80
C ASN A 175 -2.69 5.40 -2.34
N THR A 176 -2.82 5.85 -1.10
CA THR A 176 -2.03 6.97 -0.57
C THR A 176 -0.55 6.61 -0.58
N ILE A 177 -0.17 5.42 -0.10
CA ILE A 177 1.25 5.01 0.02
C ILE A 177 1.98 4.93 -1.33
N ILE A 178 1.24 4.66 -2.42
CA ILE A 178 1.78 4.56 -3.79
C ILE A 178 1.51 5.80 -4.64
N SER A 179 0.94 6.86 -4.06
CA SER A 179 0.67 8.11 -4.79
C SER A 179 1.97 8.85 -5.14
N GLY A 180 1.89 9.76 -6.12
CA GLY A 180 2.96 10.72 -6.41
C GLY A 180 3.16 11.78 -5.32
N SER A 181 2.37 11.71 -4.24
CA SER A 181 2.51 12.40 -2.94
C SER A 181 2.43 13.92 -2.87
N ALA A 182 2.33 14.58 -4.02
CA ALA A 182 2.07 16.01 -4.08
C ALA A 182 0.82 16.42 -3.30
N TYR A 183 0.94 17.47 -2.47
CA TYR A 183 -0.18 18.08 -1.77
C TYR A 183 -0.40 19.51 -2.28
N ASN A 184 -1.51 19.77 -2.94
CA ASN A 184 -1.79 21.11 -3.46
C ASN A 184 -2.31 22.02 -2.33
N SER A 185 -1.66 23.14 -2.10
CA SER A 185 -2.09 24.14 -1.13
C SER A 185 -1.61 25.52 -1.56
N ALA A 186 -2.45 26.55 -1.40
CA ALA A 186 -1.98 27.92 -1.52
C ALA A 186 -1.15 28.25 -0.27
N ASP A 187 0.15 28.43 -0.45
CA ASP A 187 1.13 28.71 0.60
C ASP A 187 2.03 29.86 0.12
N PRO A 188 1.58 31.13 0.31
CA PRO A 188 2.32 32.30 -0.14
C PRO A 188 3.76 32.38 0.41
N ASP A 189 4.02 31.77 1.57
CA ASP A 189 5.35 31.79 2.19
C ASP A 189 6.32 30.87 1.44
N ARG A 190 5.95 29.62 1.17
CA ARG A 190 6.80 28.72 0.34
C ARG A 190 6.84 29.15 -1.13
N GLN A 191 5.75 29.71 -1.64
CA GLN A 191 5.65 30.22 -3.01
C GLN A 191 6.46 31.50 -3.23
N SER A 192 6.87 32.20 -2.17
CA SER A 192 7.68 33.42 -2.26
C SER A 192 9.04 33.22 -2.96
N THR A 193 9.52 31.97 -3.07
CA THR A 193 10.74 31.60 -3.78
C THR A 193 10.59 31.65 -5.31
N LEU A 194 9.35 31.66 -5.81
CA LEU A 194 9.04 31.69 -7.24
C LEU A 194 8.73 33.11 -7.70
N GLN A 195 9.10 33.44 -8.93
CA GLN A 195 8.74 34.72 -9.55
C GLN A 195 7.43 34.59 -10.33
N MET A 196 6.62 35.65 -10.26
CA MET A 196 5.41 35.78 -11.06
C MET A 196 5.79 36.10 -12.52
N THR A 197 5.51 35.21 -13.47
CA THR A 197 5.73 35.49 -14.88
C THR A 197 4.49 36.11 -15.53
N ASP A 198 4.65 36.65 -16.74
CA ASP A 198 3.53 37.18 -17.51
C ASP A 198 2.50 36.10 -17.91
N LEU A 199 2.92 34.83 -17.96
CA LEU A 199 1.99 33.73 -18.18
C LEU A 199 1.07 33.54 -16.97
N GLU A 200 1.62 33.48 -15.76
CA GLU A 200 0.81 33.36 -14.54
C GLU A 200 -0.15 34.56 -14.37
N LYS A 201 0.30 35.78 -14.68
CA LYS A 201 -0.58 36.97 -14.64
C LYS A 201 -1.78 36.80 -15.57
N LYS A 202 -1.52 36.42 -16.82
CA LYS A 202 -2.58 36.17 -17.81
C LYS A 202 -3.52 35.05 -17.38
N THR A 203 -3.02 34.04 -16.69
CA THR A 203 -3.87 32.97 -16.14
C THR A 203 -4.83 33.50 -15.08
N VAL A 204 -4.38 34.33 -14.13
CA VAL A 204 -5.26 34.95 -13.12
C VAL A 204 -6.28 35.86 -13.77
N GLU A 205 -5.84 36.72 -14.69
CA GLU A 205 -6.71 37.63 -15.45
C GLU A 205 -7.75 36.87 -16.28
N GLY A 206 -7.37 35.74 -16.89
CA GLY A 206 -8.27 34.87 -17.63
C GLY A 206 -9.35 34.26 -16.75
N ILE A 207 -9.00 33.78 -15.55
CA ILE A 207 -9.95 33.25 -14.57
C ILE A 207 -10.93 34.34 -14.10
N LEU A 208 -10.45 35.57 -13.90
CA LEU A 208 -11.28 36.72 -13.54
C LEU A 208 -12.21 37.17 -14.67
N ALA A 209 -11.81 36.99 -15.93
CA ALA A 209 -12.61 37.33 -17.10
C ALA A 209 -13.63 36.25 -17.49
N GLU A 210 -13.49 35.04 -16.97
CA GLU A 210 -14.36 33.91 -17.29
C GLU A 210 -15.78 34.13 -16.75
N GLU A 211 -16.79 33.80 -17.55
CA GLU A 211 -18.19 33.87 -17.10
C GLU A 211 -18.49 32.75 -16.10
N GLN A 212 -19.04 33.13 -14.94
CA GLN A 212 -19.56 32.22 -13.94
C GLN A 212 -21.07 32.32 -13.89
N THR A 213 -21.74 31.19 -13.76
CA THR A 213 -23.20 31.13 -13.65
C THR A 213 -23.66 30.97 -12.21
N ASP A 214 -22.89 30.23 -11.40
CA ASP A 214 -23.13 30.01 -9.98
C ASP A 214 -22.87 31.28 -9.13
N LEU A 215 -23.76 31.56 -8.18
CA LEU A 215 -23.69 32.76 -7.35
C LEU A 215 -22.56 32.73 -6.32
N VAL A 216 -22.26 31.57 -5.74
CA VAL A 216 -21.16 31.40 -4.79
C VAL A 216 -19.84 31.58 -5.52
N VAL A 217 -19.71 30.98 -6.70
CA VAL A 217 -18.51 31.08 -7.53
C VAL A 217 -18.27 32.51 -8.03
N LYS A 218 -19.34 33.27 -8.35
CA LYS A 218 -19.23 34.71 -8.63
C LYS A 218 -18.65 35.49 -7.45
N GLU A 219 -19.03 35.12 -6.23
CA GLU A 219 -18.47 35.79 -5.05
C GLU A 219 -17.00 35.44 -4.83
N TRP A 220 -16.58 34.21 -5.15
CA TRP A 220 -15.14 33.90 -5.22
C TRP A 220 -14.43 34.75 -6.26
N GLN A 221 -14.99 34.96 -7.45
CA GLN A 221 -14.39 35.85 -8.44
C GLN A 221 -14.26 37.30 -7.94
N ASN A 222 -15.30 37.81 -7.27
CA ASN A 222 -15.25 39.15 -6.66
C ASN A 222 -14.14 39.23 -5.59
N THR A 223 -13.99 38.17 -4.80
CA THR A 223 -12.95 38.07 -3.76
C THR A 223 -11.56 38.00 -4.38
N LEU A 224 -11.35 37.12 -5.37
CA LEU A 224 -10.09 37.00 -6.09
C LEU A 224 -9.72 38.32 -6.77
N LYS A 225 -10.70 39.05 -7.30
CA LYS A 225 -10.43 40.34 -7.93
C LYS A 225 -9.83 41.33 -6.94
N LYS A 226 -10.35 41.38 -5.71
CA LYS A 226 -9.81 42.26 -4.64
C LYS A 226 -8.40 41.83 -4.26
N GLU A 227 -8.18 40.54 -4.01
CA GLU A 227 -6.86 39.97 -3.68
C GLU A 227 -5.83 40.25 -4.80
N TRP A 228 -6.25 40.15 -6.05
CA TRP A 228 -5.41 40.42 -7.21
C TRP A 228 -5.05 41.90 -7.35
N ASP A 229 -6.03 42.80 -7.20
CA ASP A 229 -5.82 44.25 -7.24
C ASP A 229 -4.86 44.67 -6.09
N GLU A 230 -4.98 44.08 -4.90
CA GLU A 230 -4.07 44.28 -3.77
C GLU A 230 -2.64 43.78 -4.05
N TYR A 231 -2.52 42.58 -4.64
CA TYR A 231 -1.22 42.04 -5.05
C TYR A 231 -0.52 42.96 -6.05
N LEU A 232 -1.22 43.43 -7.09
CA LEU A 232 -0.69 44.37 -8.07
C LEU A 232 -0.25 45.69 -7.43
N ALA A 233 -1.04 46.23 -6.49
CA ALA A 233 -0.72 47.46 -5.77
C ALA A 233 0.48 47.30 -4.82
N SER A 234 0.73 46.10 -4.30
CA SER A 234 1.82 45.82 -3.37
C SER A 234 3.22 45.92 -3.99
N GLY A 235 3.32 45.81 -5.32
CA GLY A 235 4.60 45.77 -6.04
C GLY A 235 5.41 44.48 -5.81
N LYS A 236 4.83 43.45 -5.18
CA LYS A 236 5.45 42.13 -5.05
C LYS A 236 5.71 41.53 -6.43
N THR A 237 6.87 40.87 -6.58
CA THR A 237 7.25 40.16 -7.82
C THR A 237 7.19 38.65 -7.67
N THR A 238 7.03 38.15 -6.45
CA THR A 238 6.94 36.72 -6.14
C THR A 238 5.59 36.17 -6.57
N LEU A 239 5.50 34.86 -6.82
CA LEU A 239 4.28 34.19 -7.26
C LEU A 239 3.08 34.53 -6.36
N PHE A 240 1.97 34.93 -6.98
CA PHE A 240 0.70 35.13 -6.30
C PHE A 240 -0.03 33.80 -6.12
N ASP A 241 -0.65 33.58 -4.97
CA ASP A 241 -1.65 32.53 -4.80
C ASP A 241 -2.59 32.91 -3.66
N SER A 242 -3.76 32.28 -3.64
CA SER A 242 -4.72 32.41 -2.55
C SER A 242 -5.64 31.19 -2.51
N PRO A 243 -6.30 30.92 -1.37
CA PRO A 243 -7.38 29.94 -1.33
C PRO A 243 -8.43 30.23 -2.41
N THR A 244 -8.76 31.51 -2.67
CA THR A 244 -9.75 31.90 -3.68
C THR A 244 -9.32 31.56 -5.11
N LEU A 245 -8.05 31.79 -5.46
CA LEU A 245 -7.50 31.34 -6.75
C LEU A 245 -7.58 29.81 -6.88
N HIS A 246 -7.24 29.10 -5.80
CA HIS A 246 -7.30 27.64 -5.76
C HIS A 246 -8.75 27.13 -5.94
N LYS A 247 -9.75 27.77 -5.29
CA LYS A 247 -11.18 27.44 -5.46
C LYS A 247 -11.61 27.56 -6.92
N LEU A 248 -11.33 28.70 -7.56
CA LEU A 248 -11.74 28.96 -8.94
C LEU A 248 -11.06 28.02 -9.94
N GLN A 249 -9.78 27.72 -9.75
CA GLN A 249 -9.09 26.74 -10.59
C GLN A 249 -9.64 25.32 -10.41
N THR A 250 -9.94 24.92 -9.17
CA THR A 250 -10.58 23.61 -8.90
C THR A 250 -11.95 23.52 -9.54
N TYR A 251 -12.78 24.55 -9.42
CA TYR A 251 -14.12 24.56 -9.99
C TYR A 251 -14.11 24.58 -11.53
N ASN A 252 -13.36 25.50 -12.14
CA ASN A 252 -13.29 25.61 -13.60
C ASN A 252 -12.60 24.38 -14.22
N GLY A 253 -11.53 23.88 -13.61
CA GLY A 253 -10.81 22.68 -14.07
C GLY A 253 -11.60 21.38 -13.87
N GLY A 254 -12.59 21.37 -12.98
CA GLY A 254 -13.53 20.28 -12.78
C GLY A 254 -14.83 20.42 -13.59
N ASP A 255 -14.78 21.08 -14.74
CA ASP A 255 -15.93 21.30 -15.63
C ASP A 255 -17.14 21.99 -14.96
N LYS A 256 -16.91 22.72 -13.86
CA LYS A 256 -17.94 23.46 -13.11
C LYS A 256 -19.07 22.57 -12.56
N ILE A 257 -18.79 21.29 -12.30
CA ILE A 257 -19.79 20.33 -11.79
C ILE A 257 -19.71 20.09 -10.28
N ALA A 258 -18.60 20.46 -9.66
CA ALA A 258 -18.37 20.19 -8.25
C ALA A 258 -19.15 21.15 -7.35
N GLU A 259 -19.69 20.64 -6.25
CA GLU A 259 -20.46 21.41 -5.28
C GLU A 259 -19.60 22.52 -4.64
N PRO A 260 -19.95 23.82 -4.78
CA PRO A 260 -19.10 24.90 -4.33
C PRO A 260 -18.71 24.83 -2.85
N VAL A 261 -19.63 24.40 -1.98
CA VAL A 261 -19.38 24.25 -0.52
C VAL A 261 -18.26 23.26 -0.20
N LEU A 262 -18.09 22.21 -1.02
CA LEU A 262 -17.02 21.24 -0.84
C LEU A 262 -15.67 21.82 -1.29
N ILE A 263 -15.67 22.63 -2.34
CA ILE A 263 -14.46 23.33 -2.82
C ILE A 263 -14.04 24.41 -1.82
N ASP A 264 -14.98 25.15 -1.24
CA ASP A 264 -14.71 26.10 -0.15
C ASP A 264 -13.97 25.40 0.99
N THR A 265 -14.57 24.33 1.51
CA THR A 265 -13.97 23.55 2.60
C THR A 265 -12.60 23.02 2.22
N PHE A 266 -12.46 22.46 1.01
CA PHE A 266 -11.18 21.93 0.53
C PHE A 266 -10.10 23.02 0.49
N ALA A 267 -10.31 24.08 -0.29
CA ALA A 267 -9.27 25.08 -0.56
C ALA A 267 -8.88 25.88 0.68
N GLU A 268 -9.84 26.19 1.57
CA GLU A 268 -9.58 26.93 2.82
C GLU A 268 -8.78 26.11 3.84
N ASN A 269 -8.89 24.78 3.80
CA ASN A 269 -8.25 23.92 4.80
C ASN A 269 -6.97 23.25 4.28
N THR A 270 -6.56 23.46 3.02
CA THR A 270 -5.34 22.84 2.48
C THR A 270 -4.06 23.24 3.22
N LEU A 271 -3.87 24.53 3.54
CA LEU A 271 -2.68 24.99 4.29
C LEU A 271 -2.73 24.58 5.77
N PRO A 272 -3.84 24.79 6.51
CA PRO A 272 -3.97 24.24 7.87
C PRO A 272 -3.74 22.73 7.95
N ALA A 273 -4.13 21.97 6.93
CA ALA A 273 -3.88 20.54 6.87
C ALA A 273 -2.39 20.20 6.71
N ILE A 274 -1.63 20.96 5.91
CA ILE A 274 -0.16 20.82 5.83
C ILE A 274 0.46 21.10 7.18
N GLU A 275 0.08 22.21 7.83
CA GLU A 275 0.62 22.59 9.14
C GLU A 275 0.30 21.54 10.22
N TRP A 276 -0.91 20.98 10.20
CA TRP A 276 -1.31 19.88 11.08
C TRP A 276 -0.48 18.62 10.85
N LEU A 277 -0.26 18.24 9.58
CA LEU A 277 0.60 17.12 9.24
C LEU A 277 2.05 17.36 9.71
N GLU A 278 2.60 18.55 9.50
CA GLU A 278 3.94 18.93 9.96
C GLU A 278 4.04 18.87 11.49
N GLY A 279 2.99 19.29 12.20
CA GLY A 279 2.88 19.14 13.65
C GLY A 279 2.87 17.68 14.13
N LEU A 280 2.53 16.73 13.26
CA LEU A 280 2.59 15.28 13.50
C LEU A 280 3.92 14.66 13.05
N GLY A 281 4.87 15.45 12.56
CA GLY A 281 6.18 14.98 12.10
C GLY A 281 6.25 14.65 10.61
N MET A 282 5.23 15.01 9.82
CA MET A 282 5.36 15.00 8.36
C MET A 282 6.37 16.06 7.94
N GLU A 283 7.21 15.72 6.96
CA GLU A 283 8.20 16.66 6.43
C GLU A 283 7.93 16.92 4.95
N PHE A 284 7.72 18.19 4.61
CA PHE A 284 7.67 18.67 3.24
C PHE A 284 8.94 19.43 2.92
N LYS A 285 9.33 19.43 1.64
CA LYS A 285 10.37 20.33 1.15
C LYS A 285 9.89 21.78 1.26
N ASN A 286 10.84 22.69 1.45
CA ASN A 286 10.56 24.13 1.52
C ASN A 286 10.15 24.74 0.16
N GLU A 287 10.44 24.04 -0.93
CA GLU A 287 10.09 24.44 -2.28
C GLU A 287 8.78 23.77 -2.72
N VAL A 288 7.93 24.54 -3.38
CA VAL A 288 6.79 23.99 -4.12
C VAL A 288 7.19 23.68 -5.56
N PHE A 289 6.41 22.83 -6.22
CA PHE A 289 6.58 22.51 -7.64
C PHE A 289 5.22 22.43 -8.33
N THR A 290 5.24 22.10 -9.62
CA THR A 290 4.03 21.82 -10.41
C THR A 290 4.06 20.35 -10.83
N VAL A 291 3.08 19.57 -10.40
CA VAL A 291 2.86 18.23 -10.95
C VAL A 291 2.39 18.33 -12.41
N LEU A 292 2.70 17.32 -13.23
CA LEU A 292 2.23 17.30 -14.61
C LEU A 292 0.70 17.39 -14.65
N GLY A 293 0.19 18.39 -15.37
CA GLY A 293 -1.26 18.66 -15.48
C GLY A 293 -1.82 19.63 -14.43
N ALA A 294 -1.03 20.07 -13.43
CA ALA A 294 -1.46 21.15 -12.55
C ALA A 294 -1.38 22.51 -13.25
N LEU A 295 -2.32 23.39 -12.88
CA LEU A 295 -2.50 24.71 -13.47
C LEU A 295 -1.72 25.82 -12.75
N TRP A 296 -1.10 25.52 -11.60
CA TRP A 296 -0.40 26.49 -10.75
C TRP A 296 0.71 25.83 -9.94
N ASN A 297 1.77 26.60 -9.63
CA ASN A 297 2.88 26.14 -8.80
C ASN A 297 2.48 26.14 -7.32
N ARG A 298 1.80 25.09 -6.87
CA ARG A 298 1.32 24.96 -5.49
C ARG A 298 1.41 23.54 -4.90
N SER A 299 2.11 22.65 -5.58
CA SER A 299 2.29 21.27 -5.13
C SER A 299 3.43 21.19 -4.12
N HIS A 300 3.09 20.81 -2.89
CA HIS A 300 4.04 20.56 -1.82
C HIS A 300 4.57 19.13 -1.94
N LYS A 301 5.89 18.98 -1.87
CA LYS A 301 6.56 17.69 -2.02
C LYS A 301 6.97 17.13 -0.66
N PRO A 302 6.46 15.98 -0.24
CA PRO A 302 7.02 15.24 0.90
C PRO A 302 8.51 14.93 0.73
N VAL A 303 9.26 14.89 1.83
CA VAL A 303 10.66 14.44 1.86
C VAL A 303 10.73 12.93 1.60
N LYS A 304 9.83 12.16 2.24
CA LYS A 304 9.71 10.71 2.02
C LYS A 304 9.20 10.40 0.61
N PRO A 305 9.64 9.30 0.00
CA PRO A 305 9.23 8.92 -1.35
C PRO A 305 7.78 8.48 -1.38
N LEU A 306 7.09 8.75 -2.50
CA LEU A 306 5.66 8.44 -2.66
C LEU A 306 4.84 8.97 -1.46
N GLY A 307 3.64 8.46 -1.23
CA GLY A 307 2.83 8.91 -0.10
C GLY A 307 3.15 8.21 1.23
N THR A 308 4.33 7.60 1.35
CA THR A 308 4.77 6.90 2.58
C THR A 308 4.92 7.83 3.79
N GLY A 309 5.04 9.15 3.58
CA GLY A 309 5.06 10.10 4.69
C GLY A 309 3.71 10.35 5.33
N TYR A 310 2.61 10.12 4.61
CA TYR A 310 1.25 10.35 5.13
C TYR A 310 0.71 9.21 6.00
N ILE A 311 1.45 8.09 6.07
CA ILE A 311 1.06 6.83 6.70
C ILE A 311 2.01 6.56 7.86
#